data_AF-A0A960D7Z3-F1
#
_entry.id   AF-A0A960D7Z3-F1
#
_cell.length_a   1.000
_cell.length_b   1.000
_cell.length_c   1.000
_cell.angle_alpha   90.00
_cell.angle_beta   90.00
_cell.angle_gamma   90.00
#
_symmetry.space_group_name_H-M   'P 1'
#
loop_
_entity.id
_entity.type
_entity.pdbx_description
1 polymer ?
#
loop_
_entity_poly.entity_id
_entity_poly.type
_entity_poly.pdbx_seq_one_letter_code
_entity_poly.pdbx_strand_id
1 'polypeptide(L)'
;MASASPQRRRLTSRLVSSDSAEPTRIARLVAVVAGIVGVALCVLVPLLPVKQTTATILWPQAPLADGLVSDITAPLVSGAPLALDVSIPCTAIATLPAPGGLVFSTIPPAGIDASRNGLFVRANADTVVVAFRDTVAAVAPRPAINAGGCSALHLWGGPGGSGADFIGIPGATGTLAPEKKPQVAGIFTDLKVPPQPGLSARVDIDTRFITAPTTLKLAAITLGLICVLASLIALAVLDRAHGRRLPGLWRRWLRAGPATWLVDAAVIGTLLLWHVVGAISSDDGYNLTIARVSGEAGYTANYFRFFGA
;
A
#
# COMPACT_ATOMS: atom_id res chain seq x y z
N MET A 1 -6.01 -61.69 -79.81
CA MET A 1 -7.15 -61.38 -78.90
C MET A 1 -6.66 -61.67 -77.48
N ALA A 2 -6.62 -60.79 -76.49
CA ALA A 2 -7.10 -59.42 -76.35
C ALA A 2 -6.18 -58.67 -75.36
N SER A 3 -6.04 -57.37 -75.59
CA SER A 3 -5.39 -56.38 -74.73
C SER A 3 -6.43 -55.78 -73.76
N ALA A 4 -6.10 -55.63 -72.47
CA ALA A 4 -6.75 -54.69 -71.52
C ALA A 4 -5.90 -54.62 -70.24
N SER A 5 -5.03 -53.61 -70.07
CA SER A 5 -5.25 -52.28 -69.47
C SER A 5 -5.01 -52.25 -67.93
N PRO A 6 -4.10 -51.39 -67.42
CA PRO A 6 -3.82 -51.30 -65.99
C PRO A 6 -4.84 -50.42 -65.27
N GLN A 7 -5.41 -50.92 -64.17
CA GLN A 7 -6.29 -50.17 -63.27
C GLN A 7 -5.55 -48.98 -62.65
N ARG A 8 -5.86 -47.76 -63.12
CA ARG A 8 -5.49 -46.51 -62.45
C ARG A 8 -6.16 -46.47 -61.08
N ARG A 9 -5.37 -46.50 -59.99
CA ARG A 9 -5.79 -46.06 -58.66
C ARG A 9 -6.26 -44.61 -58.76
N ARG A 10 -7.58 -44.38 -58.71
CA ARG A 10 -8.14 -43.05 -58.51
C ARG A 10 -7.72 -42.55 -57.13
N LEU A 11 -6.83 -41.56 -57.11
CA LEU A 11 -6.68 -40.68 -55.95
C LEU A 11 -8.03 -39.96 -55.79
N THR A 12 -8.76 -40.31 -54.74
CA THR A 12 -9.93 -39.54 -54.32
C THR A 12 -9.44 -38.18 -53.81
N SER A 13 -9.44 -37.21 -54.71
CA SER A 13 -9.40 -35.79 -54.37
C SER A 13 -10.60 -35.52 -53.45
N ARG A 14 -10.36 -35.41 -52.14
CA ARG A 14 -11.32 -34.78 -51.24
C ARG A 14 -11.41 -33.33 -51.68
N LEU A 15 -12.50 -32.98 -52.34
CA LEU A 15 -12.95 -31.59 -52.42
C LEU A 15 -12.94 -31.06 -50.98
N VAL A 16 -12.12 -30.04 -50.75
CA VAL A 16 -12.16 -29.24 -49.52
C VAL A 16 -13.57 -28.68 -49.45
N SER A 17 -14.39 -29.22 -48.55
CA SER A 17 -15.72 -28.69 -48.28
C SER A 17 -15.55 -27.23 -47.87
N SER A 18 -16.26 -26.34 -48.56
CA SER A 18 -16.36 -24.91 -48.26
C SER A 18 -16.86 -24.63 -46.84
N ASP A 19 -17.49 -25.61 -46.17
CA ASP A 19 -17.92 -25.52 -44.76
C ASP A 19 -16.74 -25.41 -43.77
N SER A 20 -15.53 -25.79 -44.16
CA SER A 20 -14.34 -25.74 -43.30
C SER A 20 -13.76 -24.32 -43.17
N ALA A 21 -14.14 -23.41 -44.07
CA ALA A 21 -13.56 -22.08 -44.20
C ALA A 21 -14.22 -21.03 -43.28
N GLU A 22 -15.50 -21.18 -42.95
CA GLU A 22 -16.19 -20.24 -42.07
C GLU A 22 -15.71 -20.31 -40.60
N PRO A 23 -15.60 -21.49 -39.96
CA PRO A 23 -15.17 -21.58 -38.56
C PRO A 23 -13.74 -21.07 -38.36
N THR A 24 -12.87 -21.26 -39.35
CA THR A 24 -11.47 -20.78 -39.32
C THR A 24 -11.38 -19.27 -39.53
N ARG A 25 -12.26 -18.67 -40.32
CA ARG A 25 -12.34 -17.20 -40.49
C ARG A 25 -12.85 -16.52 -39.22
N ILE A 26 -13.90 -17.05 -38.60
CA ILE A 26 -14.46 -16.53 -37.34
C ILE A 26 -13.42 -16.65 -36.23
N ALA A 27 -12.78 -17.81 -36.07
CA ALA A 27 -11.73 -18.00 -35.07
C ALA A 27 -10.56 -17.03 -35.26
N ARG A 28 -10.14 -16.75 -36.51
CA ARG A 28 -9.10 -15.75 -36.79
C ARG A 28 -9.53 -14.35 -36.36
N LEU A 29 -10.76 -13.94 -36.68
CA LEU A 29 -11.27 -12.63 -36.29
C LEU A 29 -11.35 -12.50 -34.77
N VAL A 30 -11.90 -13.50 -34.08
CA VAL A 30 -12.01 -13.53 -32.62
C VAL A 30 -10.62 -13.46 -31.98
N ALA A 31 -9.65 -14.25 -32.46
CA ALA A 31 -8.29 -14.24 -31.93
C ALA A 31 -7.65 -12.84 -31.98
N VAL A 32 -7.80 -12.14 -33.10
CA VAL A 32 -7.22 -10.79 -33.29
C VAL A 32 -7.98 -9.76 -32.46
N VAL A 33 -9.31 -9.69 -32.58
CA VAL A 33 -10.11 -8.67 -31.90
C VAL A 33 -10.05 -8.84 -30.39
N ALA A 34 -10.26 -10.06 -29.88
CA ALA A 34 -10.18 -10.34 -28.46
C ALA A 34 -8.75 -10.14 -27.93
N GLY A 35 -7.72 -10.48 -28.71
CA GLY A 35 -6.33 -10.21 -28.35
C GLY A 35 -6.03 -8.72 -28.20
N ILE A 36 -6.40 -7.90 -29.20
CA ILE A 36 -6.19 -6.44 -29.18
C ILE A 36 -6.96 -5.79 -28.04
N VAL A 37 -8.24 -6.13 -27.87
CA VAL A 37 -9.07 -5.59 -26.79
C VAL A 37 -8.53 -6.03 -25.43
N GLY A 38 -8.12 -7.29 -25.27
CA GLY A 38 -7.52 -7.80 -24.05
C GLY A 38 -6.25 -7.04 -23.66
N VAL A 39 -5.33 -6.85 -24.62
CA VAL A 39 -4.11 -6.05 -24.40
C VAL A 39 -4.45 -4.61 -24.01
N ALA A 40 -5.34 -3.95 -24.75
CA ALA A 40 -5.73 -2.58 -24.47
C ALA A 40 -6.32 -2.43 -23.05
N LEU A 41 -7.23 -3.33 -22.65
CA LEU A 41 -7.81 -3.32 -21.31
C LEU A 41 -6.74 -3.54 -20.24
N CYS A 42 -5.89 -4.55 -20.39
CA CYS A 42 -4.82 -4.85 -19.43
C CYS A 42 -3.83 -3.69 -19.26
N VAL A 43 -3.48 -2.99 -20.35
CA VAL A 43 -2.63 -1.79 -20.30
C VAL A 43 -3.30 -0.63 -19.56
N LEU A 44 -4.62 -0.51 -19.66
CA LEU A 44 -5.38 0.55 -18.98
C LEU A 44 -5.60 0.27 -17.48
N VAL A 45 -5.66 -0.99 -17.05
CA VAL A 45 -5.90 -1.38 -15.64
C VAL A 45 -5.09 -0.58 -14.59
N PRO A 46 -3.76 -0.37 -14.71
CA PRO A 46 -3.01 0.40 -13.71
C PRO A 46 -3.41 1.87 -13.63
N LEU A 47 -3.99 2.45 -14.70
CA LEU A 47 -4.43 3.84 -14.78
C LEU A 47 -5.88 4.04 -14.34
N LEU A 48 -6.66 2.95 -14.22
CA LEU A 48 -8.05 3.02 -13.80
C LEU A 48 -8.18 3.37 -12.31
N PRO A 49 -9.26 4.11 -11.95
CA PRO A 49 -9.42 4.66 -10.61
C PRO A 49 -9.57 3.57 -9.54
N VAL A 50 -9.11 3.91 -8.34
CA VAL A 50 -9.24 3.13 -7.12
C VAL A 50 -9.92 3.98 -6.04
N LYS A 51 -10.50 3.33 -5.03
CA LYS A 51 -10.99 3.99 -3.82
C LYS A 51 -9.94 3.80 -2.72
N GLN A 52 -9.35 4.88 -2.25
CA GLN A 52 -8.46 4.86 -1.09
C GLN A 52 -9.25 5.18 0.18
N THR A 53 -9.02 4.42 1.24
CA THR A 53 -9.56 4.73 2.57
C THR A 53 -8.62 5.69 3.28
N THR A 54 -9.13 6.82 3.77
CA THR A 54 -8.35 7.82 4.52
C THR A 54 -8.57 7.65 6.03
N ALA A 55 -7.55 7.95 6.83
CA ALA A 55 -7.64 7.96 8.29
C ALA A 55 -7.06 9.26 8.85
N THR A 56 -7.77 9.82 9.83
CA THR A 56 -7.39 11.06 10.51
C THR A 56 -7.48 10.85 12.02
N ILE A 57 -6.48 11.32 12.75
CA ILE A 57 -6.50 11.40 14.20
C ILE A 57 -6.82 12.84 14.58
N LEU A 58 -7.85 13.01 15.41
CA LEU A 58 -8.21 14.29 16.00
C LEU A 58 -7.89 14.27 17.49
N TRP A 59 -7.44 15.41 17.99
CA TRP A 59 -7.21 15.67 19.40
C TRP A 59 -7.59 17.13 19.72
N PRO A 60 -8.11 17.46 20.91
CA PRO A 60 -8.44 16.56 22.03
C PRO A 60 -9.54 15.55 21.73
N GLN A 61 -9.47 14.37 22.37
CA GLN A 61 -10.54 13.36 22.35
C GLN A 61 -11.41 13.51 23.62
N ALA A 62 -12.19 12.48 23.97
CA ALA A 62 -12.98 12.50 25.19
C ALA A 62 -12.12 12.91 26.39
N PRO A 63 -12.56 13.89 27.20
CA PRO A 63 -11.80 14.34 28.37
C PRO A 63 -11.66 13.21 29.39
N LEU A 64 -10.62 13.32 30.22
CA LEU A 64 -10.46 12.48 31.41
C LEU A 64 -11.59 12.75 32.42
N ALA A 65 -11.66 11.91 33.46
CA ALA A 65 -12.65 12.07 34.54
C ALA A 65 -12.51 13.41 35.30
N ASP A 66 -11.34 14.04 35.24
CA ASP A 66 -11.06 15.37 35.80
C ASP A 66 -11.48 16.53 34.86
N GLY A 67 -12.01 16.22 33.68
CA GLY A 67 -12.45 17.20 32.67
C GLY A 67 -11.32 17.76 31.81
N LEU A 68 -10.08 17.28 31.97
CA LEU A 68 -8.91 17.80 31.26
C LEU A 68 -8.62 17.02 29.97
N VAL A 69 -7.85 17.65 29.08
CA VAL A 69 -7.31 16.97 27.89
C VAL A 69 -6.35 15.85 28.29
N SER A 70 -6.35 14.78 27.50
CA SER A 70 -5.57 13.57 27.72
C SER A 70 -4.55 13.33 26.60
N ASP A 71 -3.50 12.59 26.92
CA ASP A 71 -2.59 12.05 25.93
C ASP A 71 -3.28 10.97 25.09
N ILE A 72 -2.85 10.82 23.84
CA ILE A 72 -3.28 9.71 22.99
C ILE A 72 -2.07 9.00 22.39
N THR A 73 -2.18 7.68 22.24
CA THR A 73 -1.15 6.85 21.62
C THR A 73 -1.65 6.39 20.25
N ALA A 74 -0.86 6.66 19.22
CA ALA A 74 -1.17 6.31 17.84
C ALA A 74 0.14 6.11 17.05
N PRO A 75 0.79 4.95 17.19
CA PRO A 75 2.07 4.68 16.54
C PRO A 75 1.88 4.47 15.03
N LEU A 76 2.26 5.46 14.22
CA LEU A 76 2.20 5.35 12.77
C LEU A 76 3.31 4.44 12.24
N VAL A 77 2.94 3.39 11.50
CA VAL A 77 3.88 2.45 10.86
C VAL A 77 4.78 3.15 9.83
N SER A 78 4.24 4.13 9.10
CA SER A 78 4.99 4.96 8.14
C SER A 78 5.93 5.97 8.80
N GLY A 79 5.89 6.09 10.14
CA GLY A 79 6.66 7.05 10.92
C GLY A 79 6.06 8.47 10.85
N ALA A 80 6.20 9.14 9.72
CA ALA A 80 5.68 10.50 9.51
C ALA A 80 4.26 10.48 8.92
N PRO A 81 3.39 11.43 9.30
CA PRO A 81 2.07 11.56 8.72
C PRO A 81 2.13 12.17 7.31
N LEU A 82 1.00 12.10 6.61
CA LEU A 82 0.81 12.83 5.35
C LEU A 82 0.76 14.33 5.63
N ALA A 83 -0.08 14.72 6.59
CA ALA A 83 -0.19 16.09 7.08
C ALA A 83 -0.39 16.13 8.60
N LEU A 84 0.11 17.21 9.21
CA LEU A 84 -0.04 17.57 10.61
C LEU A 84 -0.46 19.03 10.66
N ASP A 85 -1.51 19.33 11.41
CA ASP A 85 -2.01 20.68 11.66
C ASP A 85 -2.42 20.79 13.14
N VAL A 86 -1.83 21.73 13.87
CA VAL A 86 -2.04 21.89 15.31
C VAL A 86 -2.24 23.35 15.64
N SER A 87 -3.24 23.64 16.44
CA SER A 87 -3.50 24.96 17.00
C SER A 87 -3.58 24.84 18.52
N ILE A 88 -2.81 25.66 19.23
CA ILE A 88 -2.78 25.70 20.69
C ILE A 88 -3.00 27.15 21.13
N PRO A 89 -4.10 27.49 21.81
CA PRO A 89 -4.31 28.83 22.33
C PRO A 89 -3.18 29.21 23.27
N CYS A 90 -2.63 30.41 23.11
CA CYS A 90 -1.50 30.86 23.94
C CYS A 90 -1.89 31.02 25.43
N THR A 91 -3.18 31.19 25.71
CA THR A 91 -3.75 31.12 27.06
C THR A 91 -3.60 29.74 27.71
N ALA A 92 -3.62 28.66 26.92
CA ALA A 92 -3.37 27.31 27.42
C ALA A 92 -1.88 27.16 27.82
N ILE A 93 -0.98 27.69 27.02
CA ILE A 93 0.48 27.68 27.32
C ILE A 93 0.76 28.43 28.63
N ALA A 94 0.03 29.52 28.88
CA ALA A 94 0.15 30.32 30.08
C ALA A 94 -0.26 29.58 31.38
N THR A 95 -0.99 28.45 31.31
CA THR A 95 -1.36 27.67 32.50
C THR A 95 -0.24 26.78 33.04
N LEU A 96 0.88 26.64 32.31
CA LEU A 96 2.02 25.84 32.76
C LEU A 96 2.68 26.46 34.00
N PRO A 97 3.26 25.65 34.90
CA PRO A 97 3.93 26.14 36.11
C PRO A 97 5.18 26.95 35.78
N ALA A 98 5.72 27.70 36.76
CA ALA A 98 6.87 28.60 36.53
C ALA A 98 8.10 27.92 35.89
N PRO A 99 8.52 26.71 36.30
CA PRO A 99 9.62 25.99 35.62
C PRO A 99 9.35 25.66 34.15
N GLY A 100 8.09 25.70 33.72
CA GLY A 100 7.65 25.32 32.39
C GLY A 100 7.22 23.85 32.31
N GLY A 101 7.31 23.28 31.12
CA GLY A 101 6.85 21.92 30.85
C GLY A 101 6.70 21.64 29.36
N LEU A 102 6.16 20.46 29.05
CA LEU A 102 5.84 20.06 27.70
C LEU A 102 4.48 20.62 27.28
N VAL A 103 4.46 21.53 26.31
CA VAL A 103 3.20 22.04 25.75
C VAL A 103 2.59 20.98 24.82
N PHE A 104 3.40 20.39 23.95
CA PHE A 104 2.97 19.42 22.95
C PHE A 104 4.16 18.59 22.46
N SER A 105 3.96 17.29 22.26
CA SER A 105 4.90 16.41 21.58
C SER A 105 4.20 15.34 20.75
N THR A 106 4.84 14.93 19.66
CA THR A 106 4.39 13.79 18.84
C THR A 106 4.99 12.43 19.27
N ILE A 107 5.93 12.44 20.21
CA ILE A 107 6.61 11.27 20.78
C ILE A 107 6.77 11.46 22.30
N PRO A 108 6.70 10.40 23.13
CA PRO A 108 6.94 10.56 24.56
C PRO A 108 8.33 11.19 24.84
N PRO A 109 8.42 12.23 25.71
CA PRO A 109 9.66 12.98 25.92
C PRO A 109 10.79 12.16 26.54
N ALA A 110 10.47 11.08 27.26
CA ALA A 110 11.43 10.16 27.86
C ALA A 110 11.87 9.03 26.90
N GLY A 111 11.41 9.04 25.64
CA GLY A 111 11.81 8.06 24.64
C GLY A 111 13.27 8.19 24.20
N ILE A 112 13.84 7.11 23.69
CA ILE A 112 15.18 7.09 23.09
C ILE A 112 15.17 7.96 21.83
N ASP A 113 16.15 8.86 21.70
CA ASP A 113 16.27 9.79 20.55
C ASP A 113 14.97 10.56 20.23
N ALA A 114 14.14 10.84 21.24
CA ALA A 114 12.80 11.38 21.01
C ALA A 114 12.85 12.73 20.26
N SER A 115 13.69 13.67 20.72
CA SER A 115 13.84 15.01 20.10
C SER A 115 14.36 14.97 18.67
N ARG A 116 15.17 13.97 18.34
CA ARG A 116 15.75 13.73 17.01
C ARG A 116 14.73 13.33 15.95
N ASN A 117 13.61 12.73 16.38
CA ASN A 117 12.60 12.16 15.48
C ASN A 117 11.26 12.89 15.55
N GLY A 118 10.88 13.43 16.70
CA GLY A 118 9.57 14.04 16.93
C GLY A 118 9.52 15.56 16.72
N LEU A 119 8.33 16.09 17.00
CA LEU A 119 8.07 17.51 17.21
C LEU A 119 7.93 17.75 18.71
N PHE A 120 8.59 18.78 19.23
CA PHE A 120 8.51 19.20 20.62
C PHE A 120 8.22 20.69 20.72
N VAL A 121 7.21 21.03 21.52
CA VAL A 121 6.97 22.38 22.00
C VAL A 121 7.26 22.40 23.50
N ARG A 122 8.36 23.04 23.89
CA ARG A 122 8.83 23.10 25.28
C ARG A 122 8.77 24.52 25.78
N ALA A 123 8.12 24.73 26.91
CA ALA A 123 8.17 25.97 27.67
C ALA A 123 9.19 25.83 28.79
N ASN A 124 10.06 26.83 28.96
CA ASN A 124 10.85 27.04 30.17
C ASN A 124 10.39 28.34 30.85
N ALA A 125 11.16 28.87 31.81
CA ALA A 125 10.79 30.10 32.52
C ALA A 125 10.64 31.32 31.58
N ASP A 126 11.52 31.41 30.58
CA ASP A 126 11.70 32.64 29.79
C ASP A 126 11.18 32.54 28.35
N THR A 127 11.12 31.32 27.79
CA THR A 127 10.90 31.07 26.37
C THR A 127 10.02 29.84 26.13
N VAL A 128 9.34 29.84 24.99
CA VAL A 128 8.68 28.67 24.41
C VAL A 128 9.34 28.37 23.08
N VAL A 129 9.90 27.17 22.96
CA VAL A 129 10.68 26.72 21.80
C VAL A 129 9.92 25.62 21.08
N VAL A 130 9.78 25.78 19.77
CA VAL A 130 9.24 24.76 18.88
C VAL A 130 10.37 24.17 18.05
N ALA A 131 10.57 22.85 18.15
CA ALA A 131 11.60 22.14 17.41
C ALA A 131 11.05 20.89 16.74
N PHE A 132 11.49 20.66 15.50
CA PHE A 132 11.24 19.46 14.72
C PHE A 132 12.56 18.76 14.47
N ARG A 133 12.70 17.50 14.91
CA ARG A 133 13.91 16.69 14.65
C ARG A 133 15.20 17.43 15.01
N ASP A 134 15.29 17.90 16.27
CA ASP A 134 16.35 18.75 16.84
C ASP A 134 16.61 20.08 16.12
N THR A 135 15.72 20.52 15.22
CA THR A 135 15.85 21.79 14.50
C THR A 135 14.78 22.76 14.96
N VAL A 136 15.21 23.90 15.51
CA VAL A 136 14.29 24.94 15.99
C VAL A 136 13.59 25.60 14.80
N ALA A 137 12.26 25.61 14.84
CA ALA A 137 11.43 26.29 13.85
C ALA A 137 11.04 27.70 14.31
N ALA A 138 10.63 27.85 15.56
CA ALA A 138 10.20 29.13 16.12
C ALA A 138 10.51 29.20 17.62
N VAL A 139 10.75 30.42 18.11
CA VAL A 139 10.95 30.73 19.53
C VAL A 139 10.16 31.99 19.87
N ALA A 140 9.47 31.96 21.01
CA ALA A 140 8.75 33.11 21.52
C ALA A 140 9.10 33.36 23.00
N PRO A 141 9.21 34.63 23.46
CA PRO A 141 9.35 34.94 24.87
C PRO A 141 8.08 34.56 25.64
N ARG A 142 8.21 33.75 26.69
CA ARG A 142 7.09 33.34 27.55
C ARG A 142 6.40 34.53 28.25
N PRO A 143 7.12 35.58 28.71
CA PRO A 143 6.48 36.77 29.23
C PRO A 143 5.55 37.46 28.22
N ALA A 144 5.93 37.50 26.94
CA ALA A 144 5.11 38.09 25.88
C ALA A 144 3.84 37.27 25.61
N ILE A 145 3.94 35.93 25.68
CA ILE A 145 2.79 35.02 25.61
C ILE A 145 1.84 35.27 26.79
N ASN A 146 2.38 35.30 28.01
CA ASN A 146 1.60 35.50 29.23
C ASN A 146 0.94 36.89 29.30
N ALA A 147 1.54 37.90 28.67
CA ALA A 147 0.99 39.25 28.55
C ALA A 147 -0.14 39.36 27.49
N GLY A 148 -0.49 38.27 26.81
CA GLY A 148 -1.53 38.26 25.78
C GLY A 148 -1.06 38.75 24.40
N GLY A 149 0.25 38.86 24.17
CA GLY A 149 0.83 39.23 22.86
C GLY A 149 0.74 38.12 21.81
N CYS A 150 0.37 36.90 22.20
CA CYS A 150 0.12 35.78 21.31
C CYS A 150 -1.34 35.33 21.41
N SER A 151 -2.00 35.11 20.27
CA SER A 151 -3.35 34.53 20.22
C SER A 151 -3.29 32.99 20.22
N ALA A 152 -2.55 32.40 19.30
CA ALA A 152 -2.37 30.95 19.18
C ALA A 152 -1.00 30.59 18.64
N LEU A 153 -0.51 29.42 19.05
CA LEU A 153 0.60 28.73 18.42
C LEU A 153 0.02 27.80 17.35
N HIS A 154 0.33 28.08 16.08
CA HIS A 154 0.00 27.22 14.94
C HIS A 154 1.23 26.39 14.56
N LEU A 155 1.05 25.08 14.37
CA LEU A 155 2.09 24.15 13.92
C LEU A 155 1.58 23.41 12.69
N TRP A 156 2.43 23.25 11.69
CA TRP A 156 2.10 22.46 10.51
C TRP A 156 3.24 21.54 10.10
N GLY A 157 2.91 20.46 9.42
CA GLY A 157 3.86 19.55 8.79
C GLY A 157 3.23 18.85 7.61
N GLY A 158 3.80 18.99 6.42
CA GLY A 158 3.23 18.41 5.20
C GLY A 158 4.23 18.40 4.04
N PRO A 159 3.77 18.08 2.82
CA PRO A 159 4.63 18.05 1.63
C PRO A 159 5.32 19.39 1.33
N GLY A 160 4.72 20.52 1.75
CA GLY A 160 5.26 21.86 1.53
C GLY A 160 6.28 22.34 2.58
N GLY A 161 6.52 21.57 3.65
CA GLY A 161 7.40 21.98 4.75
C GLY A 161 6.82 21.65 6.11
N SER A 162 7.59 21.92 7.16
CA SER A 162 7.12 21.85 8.55
C SER A 162 7.49 23.13 9.28
N GLY A 163 6.63 23.67 10.12
CA GLY A 163 6.88 24.97 10.70
C GLY A 163 5.95 25.29 11.86
N ALA A 164 6.16 26.49 12.39
CA ALA A 164 5.42 27.01 13.51
C ALA A 164 5.29 28.53 13.42
N ASP A 165 4.18 29.05 13.93
CA ASP A 165 3.89 30.48 14.02
C ASP A 165 3.25 30.80 15.38
N PHE A 166 3.89 31.66 16.16
CA PHE A 166 3.29 32.28 17.33
C PHE A 166 2.53 33.53 16.89
N ILE A 167 1.25 33.35 16.54
CA ILE A 167 0.42 34.40 15.93
C ILE A 167 0.32 35.59 16.88
N GLY A 168 0.84 36.74 16.44
CA GLY A 168 0.87 38.00 17.19
C GLY A 168 2.26 38.40 17.71
N ILE A 169 3.24 37.48 17.74
CA ILE A 169 4.61 37.79 18.16
C ILE A 169 5.51 38.00 16.92
N PRO A 170 5.97 39.23 16.64
CA PRO A 170 6.83 39.49 15.48
C PRO A 170 8.11 38.68 15.52
N GLY A 171 8.44 38.02 14.41
CA GLY A 171 9.66 37.21 14.26
C GLY A 171 9.63 35.84 14.94
N ALA A 172 8.53 35.46 15.62
CA ALA A 172 8.36 34.15 16.22
C ALA A 172 7.64 33.16 15.28
N THR A 173 8.12 33.09 14.04
CA THR A 173 7.60 32.21 12.99
C THR A 173 8.75 31.60 12.20
N GLY A 174 8.59 30.38 11.71
CA GLY A 174 9.60 29.76 10.86
C GLY A 174 9.11 28.51 10.15
N THR A 175 9.68 28.31 8.96
CA THR A 175 9.41 27.15 8.10
C THR A 175 10.70 26.39 7.86
N LEU A 176 10.65 25.09 8.07
CA LEU A 176 11.69 24.13 7.79
C LEU A 176 11.33 23.32 6.54
N ALA A 177 12.35 22.70 5.96
CA ALA A 177 12.21 21.90 4.76
C ALA A 177 11.32 20.64 4.98
N PRO A 178 10.68 20.10 3.92
CA PRO A 178 9.71 19.00 4.03
C PRO A 178 10.24 17.72 4.70
N GLU A 179 11.54 17.45 4.63
CA GLU A 179 12.18 16.31 5.31
C GLU A 179 12.21 16.44 6.84
N LYS A 180 11.92 17.62 7.38
CA LYS A 180 11.82 17.86 8.83
C LYS A 180 10.47 17.47 9.42
N LYS A 181 9.56 16.89 8.63
CA LYS A 181 8.31 16.31 9.15
C LYS A 181 8.58 15.39 10.35
N PRO A 182 7.81 15.51 11.44
CA PRO A 182 8.05 14.73 12.64
C PRO A 182 7.51 13.31 12.48
N GLN A 183 8.12 12.36 13.18
CA GLN A 183 7.50 11.08 13.46
C GLN A 183 6.38 11.26 14.50
N VAL A 184 5.27 10.54 14.31
CA VAL A 184 4.10 10.56 15.20
C VAL A 184 3.90 9.19 15.82
N ALA A 185 4.12 9.11 17.13
CA ALA A 185 3.79 7.95 17.97
C ALA A 185 2.51 8.17 18.79
N GLY A 186 2.03 9.41 18.84
CA GLY A 186 0.90 9.85 19.63
C GLY A 186 0.88 11.37 19.76
N ILE A 187 0.09 11.88 20.69
CA ILE A 187 0.09 13.28 21.10
C ILE A 187 0.21 13.29 22.63
N PHE A 188 1.22 14.00 23.12
CA PHE A 188 1.59 14.04 24.54
C PHE A 188 1.69 15.49 25.01
N THR A 189 1.15 15.79 26.18
CA THR A 189 1.13 17.16 26.73
C THR A 189 1.11 17.19 28.26
N ASP A 190 1.77 18.19 28.85
CA ASP A 190 1.64 18.51 30.28
C ASP A 190 0.52 19.53 30.54
N LEU A 191 -0.19 20.01 29.51
CA LEU A 191 -1.26 20.99 29.66
C LEU A 191 -2.41 20.42 30.51
N LYS A 192 -2.84 21.21 31.50
CA LYS A 192 -3.96 20.90 32.40
C LYS A 192 -5.12 21.86 32.13
N VAL A 193 -5.66 21.78 30.92
CA VAL A 193 -6.79 22.59 30.46
C VAL A 193 -7.94 21.69 30.01
N PRO A 194 -9.21 22.13 30.14
CA PRO A 194 -10.33 21.44 29.51
C PRO A 194 -10.26 21.57 27.98
N PRO A 195 -10.90 20.67 27.22
CA PRO A 195 -11.12 20.87 25.80
C PRO A 195 -11.79 22.24 25.55
N GLN A 196 -11.20 23.05 24.68
CA GLN A 196 -11.63 24.43 24.45
C GLN A 196 -11.49 24.84 22.98
N PRO A 197 -12.26 25.82 22.50
CA PRO A 197 -12.12 26.33 21.13
C PRO A 197 -10.69 26.77 20.82
N GLY A 198 -10.21 26.42 19.63
CA GLY A 198 -8.86 26.75 19.16
C GLY A 198 -7.75 25.81 19.66
N LEU A 199 -8.03 24.92 20.63
CA LEU A 199 -7.13 23.81 20.98
C LEU A 199 -7.47 22.59 20.13
N SER A 200 -6.63 22.30 19.13
CA SER A 200 -6.86 21.20 18.22
C SER A 200 -5.56 20.65 17.64
N ALA A 201 -5.55 19.36 17.33
CA ALA A 201 -4.56 18.74 16.48
C ALA A 201 -5.27 17.79 15.51
N ARG A 202 -4.86 17.87 14.24
CA ARG A 202 -5.28 17.00 13.15
C ARG A 202 -4.05 16.33 12.58
N VAL A 203 -4.03 15.00 12.59
CA VAL A 203 -2.99 14.19 11.96
C VAL A 203 -3.64 13.37 10.86
N ASP A 204 -3.30 13.66 9.60
CA ASP A 204 -3.75 12.85 8.47
C ASP A 204 -2.72 11.75 8.21
N ILE A 205 -3.15 10.50 8.38
CA ILE A 205 -2.30 9.32 8.26
C ILE A 205 -2.06 9.02 6.77
N ASP A 206 -0.84 8.61 6.43
CA ASP A 206 -0.53 8.14 5.08
C ASP A 206 -1.05 6.71 4.86
N THR A 207 -2.25 6.60 4.30
CA THR A 207 -2.92 5.32 4.00
C THR A 207 -2.90 4.97 2.51
N ARG A 208 -1.92 5.49 1.75
CA ARG A 208 -1.87 5.36 0.27
C ARG A 208 -1.96 3.93 -0.28
N PHE A 209 -1.56 2.93 0.51
CA PHE A 209 -1.58 1.53 0.11
C PHE A 209 -2.93 0.83 0.36
N ILE A 210 -3.79 1.43 1.19
CA ILE A 210 -5.10 0.87 1.55
C ILE A 210 -6.11 1.29 0.48
N THR A 211 -6.15 0.53 -0.62
CA THR A 211 -7.01 0.80 -1.78
C THR A 211 -7.87 -0.39 -2.16
N ALA A 212 -9.07 -0.10 -2.66
CA ALA A 212 -9.97 -1.07 -3.27
C ALA A 212 -10.25 -0.70 -4.74
N PRO A 213 -10.34 -1.68 -5.65
CA PRO A 213 -10.65 -1.41 -7.04
C PRO A 213 -12.08 -0.87 -7.19
N THR A 214 -12.26 0.11 -8.07
CA THR A 214 -13.61 0.56 -8.45
C THR A 214 -14.33 -0.51 -9.28
N THR A 215 -15.66 -0.39 -9.42
CA THR A 215 -16.44 -1.26 -10.32
C THR A 215 -15.93 -1.20 -11.75
N LEU A 216 -15.53 -0.02 -12.24
CA LEU A 216 -14.91 0.17 -13.55
C LEU A 216 -13.61 -0.63 -13.69
N LYS A 217 -12.72 -0.55 -12.69
CA LYS A 217 -11.45 -1.29 -12.69
C LYS A 217 -11.69 -2.80 -12.66
N LEU A 218 -12.63 -3.28 -11.83
CA LEU A 218 -13.01 -4.69 -11.77
C LEU A 218 -13.61 -5.18 -13.10
N ALA A 219 -14.46 -4.38 -13.73
CA ALA A 219 -15.05 -4.71 -15.04
C ALA A 219 -13.96 -4.81 -16.13
N ALA A 220 -13.01 -3.87 -16.16
CA ALA A 220 -11.91 -3.90 -17.12
C ALA A 220 -10.98 -5.10 -16.91
N ILE A 221 -10.64 -5.45 -15.66
CA ILE A 221 -9.87 -6.65 -15.33
C ILE A 221 -10.60 -7.90 -15.80
N THR A 222 -11.88 -8.04 -15.45
CA THR A 222 -12.69 -9.22 -15.78
C THR A 222 -12.85 -9.37 -17.29
N LEU A 223 -13.20 -8.30 -17.99
CA LEU A 223 -13.34 -8.30 -19.44
C LEU A 223 -12.01 -8.57 -20.14
N GLY A 224 -10.91 -7.98 -19.65
CA GLY A 224 -9.56 -8.24 -20.15
C GLY A 224 -9.19 -9.72 -20.04
N LEU A 225 -9.46 -10.35 -18.89
CA LEU A 225 -9.24 -11.78 -18.70
C LEU A 225 -10.10 -12.63 -19.64
N ILE A 226 -11.38 -12.30 -19.82
CA ILE A 226 -12.28 -12.99 -20.75
C ILE A 226 -11.76 -12.87 -22.19
N CYS A 227 -11.33 -11.68 -22.60
CA CYS A 227 -10.76 -11.42 -23.92
C CYS A 227 -9.48 -12.23 -24.15
N VAL A 228 -8.58 -12.29 -23.17
CA VAL A 228 -7.37 -13.11 -23.24
C VAL A 228 -7.73 -14.58 -23.38
N LEU A 229 -8.63 -15.11 -22.56
CA LEU A 229 -9.08 -16.51 -22.64
C LEU A 229 -9.73 -16.82 -23.99
N ALA A 230 -10.61 -15.94 -24.49
CA ALA A 230 -11.24 -16.08 -25.80
C ALA A 230 -10.20 -16.10 -26.93
N SER A 231 -9.17 -15.25 -26.84
CA SER A 231 -8.08 -15.20 -27.83
C SER A 231 -7.27 -16.50 -27.84
N LEU A 232 -6.97 -17.06 -26.66
CA LEU A 232 -6.24 -18.33 -26.53
C LEU A 232 -7.07 -19.53 -27.02
N ILE A 233 -8.37 -19.55 -26.74
CA ILE A 233 -9.28 -20.59 -27.24
C ILE A 233 -9.38 -20.52 -28.76
N ALA A 234 -9.55 -19.31 -29.32
CA ALA A 234 -9.63 -19.12 -30.76
C ALA A 234 -8.32 -19.52 -31.46
N LEU A 235 -7.18 -19.18 -30.86
CA LEU A 235 -5.86 -19.62 -31.33
C LEU A 235 -5.74 -21.15 -31.29
N ALA A 236 -6.19 -21.80 -30.21
CA ALA A 236 -6.18 -23.25 -30.12
C ALA A 236 -7.07 -23.94 -31.18
N VAL A 237 -8.18 -23.30 -31.60
CA VAL A 237 -9.02 -23.79 -32.71
C VAL A 237 -8.29 -23.67 -34.05
N LEU A 238 -7.63 -22.54 -34.30
CA LEU A 238 -6.82 -22.34 -35.51
C LEU A 238 -5.65 -23.33 -35.60
N ASP A 239 -4.97 -23.56 -34.47
CA ASP A 239 -3.87 -24.51 -34.34
C ASP A 239 -4.34 -25.95 -34.53
N ARG A 240 -5.55 -26.30 -34.10
CA ARG A 240 -6.11 -27.65 -34.37
C ARG A 240 -6.46 -27.88 -35.84
N ALA A 241 -6.76 -26.81 -36.58
CA ALA A 241 -7.09 -26.89 -38.00
C ALA A 241 -5.83 -27.02 -38.89
N HIS A 242 -4.71 -26.42 -38.50
CA HIS A 242 -3.47 -26.37 -39.32
C HIS A 242 -2.27 -27.08 -38.70
N GLY A 243 -2.30 -27.32 -37.39
CA GLY A 243 -1.22 -27.93 -36.63
C GLY A 243 -1.17 -29.45 -36.81
N ARG A 244 0.03 -30.00 -36.71
CA ARG A 244 0.23 -31.45 -36.65
C ARG A 244 -0.34 -31.94 -35.32
N ARG A 245 -1.34 -32.82 -35.36
CA ARG A 245 -1.73 -33.57 -34.16
C ARG A 245 -0.50 -34.36 -33.70
N LEU A 246 -0.16 -34.27 -32.42
CA LEU A 246 0.83 -35.13 -31.79
C LEU A 246 0.12 -36.41 -31.33
N PRO A 247 0.11 -37.50 -32.12
CA PRO A 247 -0.51 -38.74 -31.69
C PRO A 247 0.24 -39.30 -30.48
N GLY A 248 -0.51 -39.73 -29.47
CA GLY A 248 0.02 -40.62 -28.44
C GLY A 248 0.76 -39.96 -27.27
N LEU A 249 0.52 -38.69 -26.95
CA LEU A 249 0.96 -38.09 -25.67
C LEU A 249 0.47 -38.93 -24.47
N TRP A 250 -0.82 -39.26 -24.45
CA TRP A 250 -1.40 -40.17 -23.47
C TRP A 250 -0.79 -41.59 -23.53
N ARG A 251 -0.48 -42.04 -24.75
CA ARG A 251 0.11 -43.37 -24.99
C ARG A 251 1.59 -43.43 -24.59
N ARG A 252 2.30 -42.30 -24.51
CA ARG A 252 3.66 -42.17 -23.96
C ARG A 252 3.63 -42.15 -22.43
N TRP A 253 2.67 -41.44 -21.84
CA TRP A 253 2.46 -41.42 -20.39
C TRP A 253 2.09 -42.82 -19.86
N LEU A 254 1.16 -43.51 -20.53
CA LEU A 254 0.78 -44.90 -20.22
C LEU A 254 1.88 -45.95 -20.53
N ARG A 255 2.92 -45.59 -21.29
CA ARG A 255 4.07 -46.46 -21.62
C ARG A 255 5.30 -46.14 -20.77
N ALA A 256 5.16 -45.32 -19.74
CA ALA A 256 6.19 -45.18 -18.73
C ALA A 256 6.55 -46.59 -18.21
N GLY A 257 7.79 -47.01 -18.44
CA GLY A 257 8.26 -48.32 -18.04
C GLY A 257 8.36 -48.44 -16.50
N PRO A 258 8.55 -49.65 -15.98
CA PRO A 258 8.70 -49.87 -14.54
C PRO A 258 9.88 -49.06 -13.96
N ALA A 259 10.95 -48.85 -14.74
CA ALA A 259 12.10 -48.04 -14.33
C ALA A 259 11.71 -46.55 -14.11
N THR A 260 10.91 -45.95 -14.98
CA THR A 260 10.45 -44.56 -14.80
C THR A 260 9.52 -44.44 -13.59
N TRP A 261 8.60 -45.38 -13.39
CA TRP A 261 7.73 -45.38 -12.21
C TRP A 261 8.49 -45.55 -10.90
N LEU A 262 9.56 -46.35 -10.89
CA LEU A 262 10.43 -46.50 -9.73
C LEU A 262 11.17 -45.20 -9.40
N VAL A 263 11.67 -44.49 -10.42
CA VAL A 263 12.32 -43.19 -10.24
C VAL A 263 11.32 -42.15 -9.75
N ASP A 264 10.12 -42.08 -10.34
CA ASP A 264 9.06 -41.16 -9.93
C ASP A 264 8.65 -41.42 -8.47
N ALA A 265 8.45 -42.69 -8.09
CA ALA A 265 8.14 -43.08 -6.72
C ALA A 265 9.25 -42.71 -5.75
N ALA A 266 10.52 -42.93 -6.13
CA ALA A 266 11.67 -42.56 -5.30
C ALA A 266 11.75 -41.04 -5.11
N VAL A 267 11.66 -40.26 -6.19
CA VAL A 267 11.72 -38.79 -6.12
C VAL A 267 10.57 -38.23 -5.30
N ILE A 268 9.33 -38.65 -5.56
CA ILE A 268 8.16 -38.20 -4.81
C ILE A 268 8.28 -38.63 -3.34
N GLY A 269 8.69 -39.87 -3.06
CA GLY A 269 8.89 -40.36 -1.71
C GLY A 269 9.93 -39.55 -0.94
N THR A 270 11.07 -39.25 -1.57
CA THR A 270 12.11 -38.40 -0.98
C THR A 270 11.62 -36.97 -0.76
N LEU A 271 10.87 -36.38 -1.70
CA LEU A 271 10.29 -35.04 -1.55
C LEU A 271 9.25 -34.97 -0.41
N LEU A 272 8.41 -36.00 -0.28
CA LEU A 272 7.43 -36.10 0.82
C LEU A 272 8.11 -36.27 2.18
N LEU A 273 9.14 -37.11 2.25
CA LEU A 273 9.94 -37.25 3.46
C LEU A 273 10.59 -35.91 3.81
N TRP A 274 11.25 -35.25 2.84
CA TRP A 274 11.88 -33.95 3.04
C TRP A 274 10.87 -32.86 3.40
N HIS A 275 9.64 -32.90 2.91
CA HIS A 275 8.60 -31.94 3.31
C HIS A 275 8.29 -32.00 4.81
N VAL A 276 8.40 -33.18 5.42
CA VAL A 276 8.08 -33.38 6.85
C VAL A 276 9.29 -33.16 7.75
N VAL A 277 10.49 -33.64 7.35
CA VAL A 277 11.70 -33.60 8.20
C VAL A 277 12.77 -32.63 7.73
N GLY A 278 12.60 -32.02 6.56
CA GLY A 278 13.56 -31.11 5.96
C GLY A 278 13.65 -29.79 6.70
N ALA A 279 14.80 -29.14 6.54
CA ALA A 279 15.00 -27.80 7.09
C ALA A 279 14.14 -26.75 6.36
N ILE A 280 13.68 -25.77 7.12
CA ILE A 280 12.96 -24.58 6.62
C ILE A 280 13.94 -23.53 6.07
N SER A 281 13.43 -22.63 5.22
CA SER A 281 14.22 -21.52 4.69
C SER A 281 14.30 -20.35 5.70
N SER A 282 15.27 -19.45 5.51
CA SER A 282 15.44 -18.26 6.36
C SER A 282 14.24 -17.32 6.32
N ASP A 283 13.52 -17.29 5.20
CA ASP A 283 12.42 -16.35 4.95
C ASP A 283 11.03 -16.91 5.31
N ASP A 284 10.96 -18.13 5.85
CA ASP A 284 9.67 -18.77 6.14
C ASP A 284 8.90 -17.98 7.21
N GLY A 285 9.58 -17.53 8.27
CA GLY A 285 8.98 -16.67 9.29
C GLY A 285 8.61 -15.27 8.77
N TYR A 286 9.41 -14.73 7.85
CA TYR A 286 9.18 -13.44 7.23
C TYR A 286 7.91 -13.44 6.37
N ASN A 287 7.79 -14.40 5.46
CA ASN A 287 6.64 -14.55 4.58
C ASN A 287 5.37 -14.94 5.35
N LEU A 288 5.48 -15.81 6.35
CA LEU A 288 4.35 -16.20 7.18
C LEU A 288 3.76 -15.01 7.95
N THR A 289 4.62 -14.14 8.49
CA THR A 289 4.17 -12.95 9.21
C THR A 289 3.45 -11.99 8.27
N ILE A 290 4.03 -11.68 7.10
CA ILE A 290 3.41 -10.81 6.08
C ILE A 290 2.03 -11.36 5.66
N ALA A 291 1.93 -12.66 5.42
CA ALA A 291 0.66 -13.29 5.02
C ALA A 291 -0.40 -13.23 6.14
N ARG A 292 -0.01 -13.35 7.41
CA ARG A 292 -0.95 -13.29 8.54
C ARG A 292 -1.51 -11.89 8.76
N VAL A 293 -0.68 -10.85 8.62
CA VAL A 293 -1.10 -9.46 8.88
C VAL A 293 -1.82 -8.81 7.71
N SER A 294 -1.63 -9.31 6.47
CA SER A 294 -2.15 -8.63 5.27
C SER A 294 -3.66 -8.50 5.21
N GLY A 295 -4.39 -9.45 5.82
CA GLY A 295 -5.85 -9.42 5.88
C GLY A 295 -6.40 -8.23 6.66
N GLU A 296 -5.82 -7.94 7.83
CA GLU A 296 -6.20 -6.82 8.69
C GLU A 296 -5.61 -5.50 8.21
N ALA A 297 -4.40 -5.50 7.67
CA ALA A 297 -3.76 -4.30 7.12
C ALA A 297 -4.49 -3.77 5.87
N GLY A 298 -5.20 -4.64 5.13
CA GLY A 298 -5.91 -4.30 3.90
C GLY A 298 -5.02 -4.29 2.65
N TYR A 299 -3.74 -4.67 2.78
CA TYR A 299 -2.76 -4.85 1.70
C TYR A 299 -1.58 -5.71 2.19
N THR A 300 -0.74 -6.18 1.27
CA THR A 300 0.46 -6.98 1.60
C THR A 300 1.65 -6.09 1.93
N ALA A 301 1.70 -5.59 3.16
CA ALA A 301 2.77 -4.71 3.62
C ALA A 301 4.07 -5.48 3.94
N ASN A 302 5.22 -4.86 3.69
CA ASN A 302 6.46 -5.28 4.34
C ASN A 302 6.41 -4.94 5.83
N TYR A 303 6.11 -5.94 6.66
CA TYR A 303 5.92 -5.75 8.09
C TYR A 303 7.18 -5.32 8.84
N PHE A 304 8.37 -5.67 8.34
CA PHE A 304 9.62 -5.50 9.08
C PHE A 304 10.42 -4.27 8.65
N ARG A 305 10.22 -3.76 7.43
CA ARG A 305 11.07 -2.71 6.84
C ARG A 305 10.29 -1.81 5.85
N PHE A 306 11.01 -0.83 5.30
CA PHE A 306 10.57 0.03 4.20
C PHE A 306 9.29 0.83 4.46
N PHE A 307 9.08 1.24 5.72
CA PHE A 307 8.00 2.16 6.10
C PHE A 307 6.59 1.63 5.77
N GLY A 308 6.41 0.30 5.79
CA GLY A 308 5.14 -0.35 5.48
C GLY A 308 4.80 -0.38 4.00
N ALA A 309 5.78 -0.20 3.10
CA ALA A 309 5.59 -0.36 1.66
C ALA A 309 5.36 -1.83 1.25
#